data_AF-A0A7S4DIB2-F1
#
_entry.id   AF-A0A7S4DIB2-F1
#
_cell.length_a   1.000
_cell.length_b   1.000
_cell.length_c   1.000
_cell.angle_alpha   90.00
_cell.angle_beta   90.00
_cell.angle_gamma   90.00
#
_symmetry.space_group_name_H-M   'P 1'
#
loop_
_entity.id
_entity.type
_entity.pdbx_description
1 polymer ?
#
loop_
_entity_poly.entity_id
_entity_poly.type
_entity_poly.pdbx_seq_one_letter_code
_entity_poly.pdbx_strand_id
1 'polypeptide(L)'
;ALAGRPGPPGAMPRWPAGEAVAEGARWLGPKGVAFARYSVDYHVLRNYLHVLGTWGEARAGAHLPRAARAVVAHYLETDAGFAELRSAVLRQRRRRWPEDEEEEEAQGGA
;
A
#
# COMPACT_ATOMS: atom_id res chain seq x y z
N ALA A 1 14.53 21.82 6.07
CA ALA A 1 13.15 22.20 6.44
C ALA A 1 12.36 22.53 5.18
N LEU A 2 11.26 21.82 4.90
CA LEU A 2 10.39 22.02 3.72
C LEU A 2 9.49 23.27 3.85
N ALA A 3 9.96 24.32 4.55
CA ALA A 3 9.19 25.53 4.73
C ALA A 3 9.21 26.35 3.42
N GLY A 4 8.10 26.36 2.67
CA GLY A 4 7.85 27.34 1.61
C GLY A 4 7.53 26.81 0.21
N ARG A 5 7.59 25.50 -0.06
CA ARG A 5 7.11 24.98 -1.34
C ARG A 5 5.59 24.79 -1.30
N PRO A 6 4.81 25.26 -2.29
CA PRO A 6 3.41 24.89 -2.41
C PRO A 6 3.33 23.36 -2.51
N GLY A 7 2.38 22.76 -1.79
CA GLY A 7 2.14 21.33 -1.84
C GLY A 7 1.74 20.87 -3.25
N PRO A 8 1.75 19.55 -3.52
CA PRO A 8 1.24 19.02 -4.78
C PRO A 8 -0.20 19.52 -5.04
N PRO A 9 -0.66 19.56 -6.30
CA PRO A 9 -2.04 19.95 -6.62
C PRO A 9 -3.04 19.16 -5.75
N GLY A 10 -3.92 19.87 -5.03
CA GLY A 10 -4.87 19.27 -4.09
C GLY A 10 -4.37 19.06 -2.66
N ALA A 11 -3.15 19.49 -2.32
CA ALA A 11 -2.69 19.50 -0.94
C ALA A 11 -3.55 20.41 -0.05
N MET A 12 -3.78 19.98 1.20
CA MET A 12 -4.52 20.79 2.17
C MET A 12 -3.84 22.14 2.43
N PRO A 13 -4.61 23.24 2.58
CA PRO A 13 -4.08 24.52 3.03
C PRO A 13 -3.39 24.35 4.38
N ARG A 14 -2.18 24.91 4.52
CA ARG A 14 -1.40 24.84 5.78
C ARG A 14 -2.21 25.36 6.96
N TRP A 15 -2.77 26.55 6.79
CA TRP A 15 -3.66 27.20 7.75
C TRP A 15 -5.08 27.33 7.18
N PRO A 16 -6.14 27.12 7.97
CA PRO A 16 -6.14 26.53 9.33
C PRO A 16 -6.26 25.01 9.32
N ALA A 17 -6.71 24.42 8.20
CA ALA A 17 -7.10 23.01 8.16
C ALA A 17 -5.92 22.04 8.33
N GLY A 18 -4.79 22.28 7.65
CA GLY A 18 -3.61 21.40 7.69
C GLY A 18 -3.01 21.29 9.08
N GLU A 19 -2.86 22.42 9.77
CA GLU A 19 -2.37 22.48 11.14
C GLU A 19 -3.31 21.80 12.13
N ALA A 20 -4.63 22.02 12.02
CA ALA A 20 -5.61 21.36 12.88
C ALA A 20 -5.58 19.83 12.75
N VAL A 21 -5.49 19.31 11.52
CA VAL A 21 -5.37 17.86 11.27
C VAL A 21 -4.05 17.31 11.79
N ALA A 22 -2.94 18.03 11.57
CA ALA A 22 -1.63 17.62 12.06
C ALA A 22 -1.58 17.54 13.59
N GLU A 23 -2.16 18.53 14.27
CA GLU A 23 -2.23 18.54 15.72
C GLU A 23 -3.12 17.40 16.23
N GLY A 24 -4.32 17.22 15.65
CA GLY A 24 -5.19 16.09 15.98
C GLY A 24 -4.52 14.73 15.83
N ALA A 25 -3.80 14.50 14.73
CA ALA A 25 -3.04 13.29 14.49
C ALA A 25 -1.90 13.08 15.51
N ARG A 26 -1.25 14.16 15.97
CA ARG A 26 -0.22 14.10 17.01
C ARG A 26 -0.79 13.68 18.37
N TRP A 27 -1.99 14.14 18.70
CA TRP A 27 -2.65 13.81 19.98
C TRP A 27 -3.24 12.40 19.99
N LEU A 28 -3.95 12.03 18.92
CA LEU A 28 -4.72 10.78 18.82
C LEU A 28 -3.95 9.62 18.17
N GLY A 29 -2.85 9.91 17.46
CA GLY A 29 -2.08 8.92 16.75
C GLY A 29 -1.28 7.98 17.65
N PRO A 30 -0.85 6.82 17.13
CA PRO A 30 -0.04 5.87 17.87
C PRO A 30 1.31 6.51 18.24
N LYS A 31 1.82 6.18 19.43
CA LYS A 31 3.10 6.69 19.96
C LYS A 31 4.04 5.54 20.29
N GLY A 32 5.36 5.80 20.24
CA GLY A 32 6.38 4.81 20.58
C GLY A 32 6.32 3.54 19.72
N VAL A 33 6.29 2.36 20.35
CA VAL A 33 6.31 1.06 19.66
C VAL A 33 5.08 0.86 18.75
N ALA A 34 3.92 1.40 19.13
CA ALA A 34 2.73 1.32 18.29
C ALA A 34 2.92 2.10 16.97
N PHE A 35 3.59 3.25 17.03
CA PHE A 35 3.93 4.01 15.82
C PHE A 35 4.94 3.27 14.95
N ALA A 36 5.94 2.64 15.58
CA ALA A 36 6.92 1.83 14.85
C ALA A 36 6.25 0.67 14.09
N ARG A 37 5.31 -0.04 14.74
CA ARG A 37 4.52 -1.11 14.08
C ARG A 37 3.70 -0.56 12.92
N TYR A 38 2.94 0.51 13.15
CA TYR A 38 2.18 1.18 12.09
C TYR A 38 3.05 1.57 10.88
N SER A 39 4.23 2.15 11.13
CA SER A 39 5.14 2.56 10.06
C SER A 39 5.71 1.37 9.28
N VAL A 40 6.07 0.29 9.97
CA VAL A 40 6.53 -0.96 9.34
C VAL A 40 5.42 -1.56 8.49
N ASP A 41 4.22 -1.70 9.03
CA ASP A 41 3.08 -2.28 8.32
C ASP A 41 2.76 -1.47 7.07
N TYR A 42 2.68 -0.13 7.19
CA TYR A 42 2.48 0.76 6.05
C TYR A 42 3.49 0.50 4.92
N HIS A 43 4.79 0.40 5.24
CA HIS A 43 5.81 0.18 4.22
C HIS A 43 5.75 -1.22 3.62
N VAL A 44 5.40 -2.24 4.40
CA VAL A 44 5.19 -3.60 3.91
C VAL A 44 4.02 -3.64 2.92
N LEU A 45 2.85 -3.10 3.30
CA LEU A 45 1.67 -3.10 2.45
C LEU A 45 1.88 -2.28 1.16
N ARG A 46 2.49 -1.10 1.27
CA ARG A 46 2.80 -0.24 0.11
C ARG A 46 3.73 -0.95 -0.88
N ASN A 47 4.80 -1.57 -0.38
CA ASN A 47 5.76 -2.24 -1.24
C ASN A 47 5.15 -3.51 -1.86
N TYR A 48 4.32 -4.24 -1.11
CA TYR A 48 3.56 -5.38 -1.64
C TYR A 48 2.67 -4.95 -2.82
N LEU A 49 1.87 -3.89 -2.68
CA LEU A 49 1.01 -3.40 -3.76
C LEU A 49 1.82 -2.93 -4.99
N HIS A 50 2.98 -2.30 -4.76
CA HIS A 50 3.86 -1.91 -5.85
C HIS A 50 4.37 -3.12 -6.65
N VAL A 51 4.86 -4.15 -5.95
CA VAL A 51 5.35 -5.38 -6.59
C VAL A 51 4.21 -6.12 -7.28
N LEU A 52 3.03 -6.20 -6.66
CA LEU A 52 1.84 -6.81 -7.23
C LEU A 52 1.45 -6.18 -8.58
N GLY A 53 1.40 -4.83 -8.62
CA GLY A 53 1.03 -4.11 -9.83
C GLY A 53 2.11 -4.12 -10.92
N THR A 54 3.37 -4.38 -10.56
CA THR A 54 4.51 -4.33 -11.50
C THR A 54 4.92 -5.72 -11.99
N TRP A 55 4.89 -6.74 -11.14
CA TRP A 55 5.44 -8.08 -11.41
C TRP A 55 4.40 -9.20 -11.42
N GLY A 56 3.15 -8.92 -11.02
CA GLY A 56 2.08 -9.93 -10.95
C GLY A 56 2.04 -10.72 -9.64
N GLU A 57 1.03 -11.58 -9.51
CA GLU A 57 0.71 -12.26 -8.25
C GLU A 57 1.77 -13.29 -7.87
N ALA A 58 2.20 -14.12 -8.83
CA ALA A 58 3.16 -15.20 -8.61
C ALA A 58 4.48 -14.66 -8.05
N ARG A 59 5.02 -13.61 -8.70
CA ARG A 59 6.28 -12.98 -8.29
C ARG A 59 6.12 -12.18 -7.00
N ALA A 60 5.01 -11.48 -6.79
CA ALA A 60 4.74 -10.80 -5.52
C ALA A 60 4.73 -11.78 -4.34
N GLY A 61 4.12 -12.96 -4.49
CA GLY A 61 4.13 -14.01 -3.47
C GLY A 61 5.51 -14.57 -3.19
N ALA A 62 6.30 -14.83 -4.24
CA ALA A 62 7.65 -15.41 -4.14
C ALA A 62 8.68 -14.48 -3.48
N HIS A 63 8.59 -13.18 -3.74
CA HIS A 63 9.56 -12.20 -3.22
C HIS A 63 9.22 -11.65 -1.83
N LEU A 64 8.06 -12.00 -1.26
CA LEU A 64 7.68 -11.55 0.07
C LEU A 64 8.34 -12.38 1.18
N PRO A 65 9.13 -11.77 2.08
CA PRO A 65 9.65 -12.47 3.26
C PRO A 65 8.50 -12.97 4.14
N ARG A 66 8.75 -14.06 4.88
CA ARG A 66 7.72 -14.72 5.72
C ARG A 66 7.03 -13.76 6.69
N ALA A 67 7.77 -12.88 7.35
CA ALA A 67 7.20 -11.91 8.29
C ALA A 67 6.28 -10.88 7.59
N ALA A 68 6.69 -10.39 6.41
CA ALA A 68 5.88 -9.46 5.62
C ALA A 68 4.59 -10.12 5.09
N ARG A 69 4.66 -11.41 4.75
CA ARG A 69 3.49 -12.19 4.31
C ARG A 69 2.42 -12.28 5.41
N ALA A 70 2.82 -12.45 6.67
CA ALA A 70 1.87 -12.48 7.79
C ALA A 70 1.16 -11.12 7.96
N VAL A 71 1.88 -10.00 7.80
CA VAL A 71 1.28 -8.67 7.83
C VAL A 71 0.28 -8.50 6.68
N VAL A 72 0.67 -8.82 5.44
CA VAL A 72 -0.24 -8.73 4.29
C VAL A 72 -1.47 -9.60 4.47
N ALA A 73 -1.31 -10.85 4.91
CA ALA A 73 -2.43 -11.76 5.17
C ALA A 73 -3.40 -11.19 6.21
N HIS A 74 -2.87 -10.67 7.32
CA HIS A 74 -3.68 -10.03 8.36
C HIS A 74 -4.55 -8.90 7.80
N TYR A 75 -3.99 -8.00 6.99
CA TYR A 75 -4.75 -6.90 6.40
C TYR A 75 -5.72 -7.35 5.31
N LEU A 76 -5.42 -8.40 4.54
CA LEU A 76 -6.37 -8.96 3.58
C LEU A 76 -7.59 -9.60 4.26
N GLU A 77 -7.39 -10.18 5.45
CA GLU A 77 -8.47 -10.78 6.23
C GLU A 77 -9.29 -9.75 7.02
N THR A 78 -8.63 -8.71 7.55
CA THR A 78 -9.25 -7.78 8.50
C THR A 78 -9.65 -6.43 7.91
N ASP A 79 -9.13 -6.05 6.75
CA ASP A 79 -9.37 -4.76 6.10
C ASP A 79 -9.92 -4.93 4.67
N ALA A 80 -11.25 -4.78 4.55
CA ALA A 80 -11.94 -4.87 3.26
C ALA A 80 -11.48 -3.79 2.26
N GLY A 81 -11.06 -2.62 2.76
CA GLY A 81 -10.53 -1.55 1.91
C GLY A 81 -9.18 -1.92 1.30
N PHE A 82 -8.32 -2.57 2.07
CA PHE A 82 -7.06 -3.11 1.56
C PHE A 82 -7.28 -4.24 0.55
N ALA A 83 -8.22 -5.15 0.82
CA ALA A 83 -8.59 -6.22 -0.11
C ALA A 83 -9.13 -5.67 -1.45
N GLU A 84 -9.95 -4.63 -1.40
CA GLU A 84 -10.44 -3.95 -2.60
C GLU A 84 -9.32 -3.22 -3.34
N LEU A 85 -8.42 -2.55 -2.61
CA LEU A 85 -7.26 -1.87 -3.20
C LEU A 85 -6.35 -2.86 -3.94
N ARG A 86 -6.05 -4.02 -3.35
CA ARG A 86 -5.33 -5.12 -4.01
C ARG A 86 -6.03 -5.51 -5.32
N SER A 87 -7.34 -5.72 -5.28
CA SER A 87 -8.14 -6.09 -6.45
C SER A 87 -8.11 -5.01 -7.53
N ALA A 88 -8.15 -3.73 -7.14
CA ALA A 88 -8.04 -2.59 -8.04
C ALA A 88 -6.67 -2.54 -8.73
N VAL A 89 -5.58 -2.77 -8.00
CA VAL A 89 -4.22 -2.83 -8.55
C VAL A 89 -4.10 -3.93 -9.60
N LEU A 90 -4.67 -5.11 -9.35
CA LEU A 90 -4.66 -6.21 -10.31
C LEU A 90 -5.49 -5.89 -11.57
N ARG A 91 -6.68 -5.30 -11.40
CA ARG A 91 -7.49 -4.82 -12.53
C ARG A 91 -6.74 -3.77 -13.36
N GLN A 92 -5.98 -2.88 -12.72
CA GLN A 92 -5.17 -1.89 -13.41
C GLN A 92 -4.02 -2.53 -14.17
N ARG A 93 -3.32 -3.51 -13.55
CA ARG A 93 -2.25 -4.27 -14.19
C ARG A 93 -2.75 -4.98 -15.44
N ARG A 94 -3.86 -5.72 -15.36
CA ARG A 94 -4.51 -6.38 -16.51
C ARG A 94 -4.71 -5.45 -17.69
N ARG A 95 -5.25 -4.27 -17.42
CA ARG A 95 -5.49 -3.25 -18.46
C ARG A 95 -4.20 -2.72 -19.07
N ARG A 96 -3.12 -2.69 -18.30
CA ARG A 96 -1.82 -2.19 -18.73
C ARG A 96 -1.01 -3.24 -19.49
N TRP A 97 -1.15 -4.52 -19.14
CA TRP A 97 -0.30 -5.60 -19.61
C TRP A 97 -1.10 -6.91 -19.75
N PRO A 98 -2.04 -6.98 -20.71
CA PRO A 98 -2.93 -8.14 -20.90
C PRO A 98 -2.20 -9.45 -21.24
N GLU A 99 -1.06 -9.37 -21.92
CA GLU A 99 -0.25 -10.52 -22.36
C GLU A 99 0.33 -11.34 -21.21
N ASP A 100 0.60 -10.72 -20.05
CA ASP A 100 1.18 -11.41 -18.90
C ASP A 100 0.18 -12.37 -18.24
N GLU A 101 -1.13 -12.19 -18.44
CA GLU A 101 -2.13 -13.13 -17.91
C GLU A 101 -2.16 -14.44 -18.69
N GLU A 102 -1.99 -14.39 -20.02
CA GLU A 102 -1.88 -15.59 -20.84
C GLU A 102 -0.64 -16.41 -20.43
N GLU A 103 0.47 -15.74 -20.11
CA GLU A 103 1.69 -16.37 -19.60
C GLU A 103 1.53 -16.93 -18.18
N GLU A 104 0.87 -16.22 -17.26
CA GLU A 104 0.61 -16.69 -15.89
C GLU A 104 -0.39 -17.86 -15.86
N GLU A 105 -1.44 -17.83 -16.69
CA GLU A 105 -2.40 -18.94 -16.86
C GLU A 105 -1.74 -20.16 -17.50
N ALA A 106 -0.88 -19.96 -18.52
CA ALA A 106 -0.12 -21.05 -19.13
C ALA A 106 0.90 -21.68 -18.17
N GLN A 107 1.44 -20.92 -17.21
CA GLN A 107 2.39 -21.40 -16.20
C GLN A 107 1.72 -21.98 -14.94
N GLY A 108 0.49 -21.57 -14.62
CA GLY A 108 -0.29 -22.06 -13.48
C GLY A 108 -1.16 -23.29 -13.76
N GLY A 109 -1.25 -23.73 -15.02
CA GLY A 109 -2.04 -24.88 -15.48
C GLY A 109 -1.33 -26.25 -15.46
N ALA A 110 -0.21 -26.39 -14.75
CA ALA A 110 0.56 -27.64 -14.65
C ALA A 110 0.44 -28.30 -13.27
#